data_AF-A0A381YZ75-F1
#
_entry.id   AF-A0A381YZ75-F1
#
_cell.length_a   1.000
_cell.length_b   1.000
_cell.length_c   1.000
_cell.angle_alpha   90.00
_cell.angle_beta   90.00
_cell.angle_gamma   90.00
#
_symmetry.space_group_name_H-M   'P 1'
#
loop_
_entity.id
_entity.type
_entity.pdbx_description
1 polymer ?
#
loop_
_entity_poly.entity_id
_entity_poly.type
_entity_poly.pdbx_seq_one_letter_code
_entity_poly.pdbx_strand_id
1 'polypeptide(L)' 'GEQVGRGRPPAEVLAGMDQVAEGVRTAGVVCELAAEAGIEMPIAEGVRAVIDGGRPPVEVWAALMARRARPEID' A
#
# COMPACT_ATOMS: atom_id res chain seq x y z
N GLY A 1 -6.07 -5.47 -6.45
CA GLY A 1 -4.63 -5.66 -6.67
C GLY A 1 -4.30 -5.61 -8.15
N GLU A 2 -4.49 -6.72 -8.88
CA GLU A 2 -4.15 -6.86 -10.30
C GLU A 2 -4.67 -5.72 -11.20
N GLN A 3 -5.96 -5.40 -11.10
CA GLN A 3 -6.59 -4.34 -11.90
C GLN A 3 -5.93 -2.97 -11.68
N VAL A 4 -5.63 -2.63 -10.42
CA VAL A 4 -4.93 -1.40 -10.04
C VAL A 4 -3.49 -1.43 -10.56
N GLY A 5 -2.81 -2.58 -10.48
CA GLY A 5 -1.48 -2.78 -11.06
C GLY A 5 -1.44 -2.62 -12.58
N ARG A 6 -2.55 -2.89 -13.28
CA ARG A 6 -2.73 -2.61 -14.71
C ARG A 6 -3.08 -1.15 -15.03
N GLY A 7 -3.13 -0.28 -14.03
CA GLY A 7 -3.38 1.15 -14.19
C GLY A 7 -4.84 1.58 -14.07
N ARG A 8 -5.77 0.67 -13.71
CA ARG A 8 -7.15 1.08 -13.43
C ARG A 8 -7.22 1.88 -12.12
N PRO A 9 -8.03 2.97 -12.06
CA PRO A 9 -8.18 3.75 -10.84
C PRO A 9 -8.70 2.90 -9.66
N PRO A 10 -8.09 2.99 -8.47
CA PRO A 10 -8.53 2.23 -7.30
C PRO A 10 -10.00 2.41 -6.95
N ALA A 11 -10.51 3.64 -7.03
CA ALA A 11 -11.91 3.95 -6.76
C ALA A 11 -12.87 3.22 -7.71
N GLU A 12 -12.53 3.15 -9.00
CA GLU A 12 -13.34 2.45 -10.01
C GLU A 12 -13.30 0.94 -9.79
N VAL A 13 -12.11 0.40 -9.46
CA VAL A 13 -11.96 -1.03 -9.16
C VAL A 13 -12.79 -1.40 -7.93
N LEU A 14 -12.72 -0.62 -6.85
CA LEU A 14 -13.44 -0.88 -5.61
C LEU A 14 -14.96 -0.73 -5.77
N ALA A 15 -15.42 0.26 -6.55
CA ALA A 15 -16.84 0.46 -6.80
C ALA A 15 -17.48 -0.69 -7.60
N GLY A 16 -16.69 -1.41 -8.41
CA GLY A 16 -17.16 -2.55 -9.19
C GLY A 16 -16.99 -3.92 -8.52
N MET A 17 -16.59 -3.98 -7.25
CA MET A 17 -16.38 -5.24 -6.53
C MET A 17 -17.59 -5.62 -5.68
N ASP A 18 -18.08 -6.85 -5.86
CA ASP A 18 -19.10 -7.45 -4.98
C ASP A 18 -18.48 -8.01 -3.68
N GLN A 19 -17.15 -8.14 -3.64
CA GLN A 19 -16.40 -8.65 -2.49
C GLN A 19 -15.56 -7.55 -1.84
N VAL A 20 -15.39 -7.65 -0.52
CA VAL A 20 -14.59 -6.69 0.26
C VAL A 20 -13.11 -6.86 -0.05
N ALA A 21 -12.45 -5.76 -0.41
CA ALA A 21 -11.00 -5.71 -0.51
C ALA A 21 -10.38 -5.53 0.89
N GLU A 22 -10.30 -6.61 1.68
CA GLU A 22 -9.80 -6.57 3.07
C GLU A 22 -8.43 -5.92 3.19
N GLY A 23 -7.50 -6.24 2.29
CA GLY A 23 -6.15 -5.68 2.29
C GLY A 23 -6.10 -4.16 2.15
N VAL A 24 -7.08 -3.53 1.50
CA VAL A 24 -7.18 -2.06 1.41
C VAL A 24 -7.51 -1.46 2.77
N ARG A 25 -8.52 -2.01 3.44
CA ARG A 25 -8.97 -1.57 4.75
C ARG A 25 -7.91 -1.82 5.82
N THR A 26 -7.32 -3.01 5.81
CA THR A 26 -6.31 -3.42 6.78
C THR A 26 -5.01 -2.63 6.64
N ALA A 27 -4.60 -2.26 5.41
CA ALA A 27 -3.40 -1.46 5.21
C ALA A 27 -3.45 -0.12 5.96
N GLY A 28 -4.61 0.56 5.96
CA GLY A 28 -4.80 1.80 6.71
C GLY A 28 -4.63 1.61 8.22
N VAL A 29 -5.34 0.63 8.79
CA VAL A 29 -5.29 0.31 10.23
C VAL A 29 -3.88 -0.09 10.67
N VAL A 30 -3.19 -0.90 9.87
CA VAL A 30 -1.80 -1.28 10.16
C VAL A 30 -0.87 -0.07 10.15
N CYS A 31 -1.04 0.86 9.20
CA CYS A 31 -0.25 2.09 9.18
C CYS A 31 -0.49 2.97 10.42
N GLU A 32 -1.74 3.06 10.88
CA GLU A 32 -2.09 3.82 12.09
C GLU A 32 -1.44 3.22 13.34
N LEU A 33 -1.61 1.91 13.54
CA LEU A 33 -1.00 1.18 14.66
C LEU A 33 0.55 1.26 14.63
N ALA A 34 1.14 1.14 13.44
CA ALA A 34 2.58 1.23 13.28
C ALA A 34 3.11 2.64 13.60
N ALA A 35 2.38 3.69 13.21
CA ALA A 35 2.73 5.06 13.55
C ALA A 35 2.71 5.30 15.07
N GLU A 36 1.71 4.76 15.79
CA GLU A 36 1.65 4.81 17.25
C GLU A 36 2.83 4.07 17.92
N ALA A 37 3.26 2.96 17.31
CA ALA A 37 4.38 2.16 17.79
C ALA A 37 5.77 2.64 17.33
N GLY A 38 5.84 3.67 16.47
CA GLY A 38 7.10 4.12 15.86
C GLY A 38 7.74 3.08 14.93
N ILE A 39 6.94 2.19 14.33
CA ILE A 39 7.38 1.13 13.42
C ILE A 39 7.15 1.60 11.97
N GLU A 40 8.18 1.50 11.14
CA GLU A 40 8.05 1.76 9.70
C GLU A 40 7.40 0.57 9.00
N MET A 41 6.34 0.81 8.21
CA MET A 41 5.60 -0.22 7.47
C MET A 41 5.58 0.10 5.97
N PRO A 42 6.74 0.16 5.30
CA PRO A 42 6.90 0.72 3.95
C PRO A 42 6.03 0.06 2.89
N ILE A 43 5.78 -1.25 3.01
CA ILE A 43 4.88 -1.97 2.09
C ILE A 43 3.42 -1.56 2.32
N ALA A 44 2.95 -1.53 3.57
CA ALA A 44 1.57 -1.16 3.90
C ALA A 44 1.32 0.32 3.60
N GLU A 45 2.29 1.19 3.90
CA GLU A 45 2.28 2.61 3.55
C GLU A 45 2.21 2.79 2.02
N GLY A 46 2.98 2.01 1.27
CA GLY A 46 2.93 2.00 -0.19
C GLY A 46 1.56 1.60 -0.72
N VAL A 47 0.97 0.52 -0.21
CA VAL A 47 -0.39 0.09 -0.57
C VAL A 47 -1.41 1.18 -0.27
N ARG A 48 -1.36 1.76 0.93
CA ARG A 48 -2.24 2.86 1.34
C ARG A 48 -2.09 4.06 0.41
N ALA A 49 -0.87 4.42 0.03
CA ALA A 49 -0.63 5.56 -0.83
C ALA A 49 -1.09 5.34 -2.28
N VAL A 50 -1.09 4.09 -2.77
CA VAL A 50 -1.73 3.76 -4.06
C VAL A 50 -3.25 3.87 -3.95
N ILE A 51 -3.84 3.29 -2.91
CA ILE A 51 -5.29 3.11 -2.84
C ILE A 51 -6.01 4.38 -2.38
N ASP A 52 -5.55 5.01 -1.31
CA ASP A 52 -6.15 6.23 -0.75
C ASP A 52 -5.58 7.49 -1.42
N GLY A 53 -4.27 7.46 -1.70
CA GLY A 53 -3.53 8.62 -2.23
C GLY A 53 -3.45 8.68 -3.75
N GLY A 54 -3.92 7.64 -4.47
CA GLY A 54 -3.90 7.58 -5.92
C GLY A 54 -2.49 7.55 -6.55
N ARG A 55 -1.45 7.28 -5.76
CA ARG A 55 -0.08 7.23 -6.30
C ARG A 55 0.07 6.08 -7.31
N PRO A 56 0.77 6.28 -8.43
CA PRO A 56 1.02 5.22 -9.38
C PRO A 56 1.77 4.04 -8.74
N PRO A 57 1.32 2.78 -8.92
CA PRO A 57 1.98 1.61 -8.37
C PRO A 57 3.47 1.50 -8.74
N VAL A 58 3.83 1.93 -9.95
CA VAL A 58 5.22 1.93 -10.44
C VAL A 58 6.12 2.89 -9.66
N GLU A 59 5.60 4.04 -9.25
CA GLU A 59 6.35 5.01 -8.45
C GLU A 59 6.54 4.51 -7.02
N VAL A 60 5.50 3.90 -6.45
CA VAL A 60 5.58 3.28 -5.11
C VAL A 60 6.56 2.12 -5.12
N TRP A 61 6.54 1.28 -6.15
CA TRP A 61 7.51 0.22 -6.36
C TRP A 61 8.94 0.76 -6.45
N ALA A 62 9.18 1.78 -7.28
CA ALA A 62 10.49 2.40 -7.42
C ALA A 62 11.01 2.95 -6.08
N ALA A 63 10.15 3.60 -5.29
CA ALA A 63 10.50 4.09 -3.96
C ALA A 63 10.83 2.95 -2.98
N LEU A 64 10.10 1.84 -3.03
CA LEU A 64 10.38 0.66 -2.21
C LEU A 64 11.74 0.04 -2.55
N MET A 65 12.08 -0.05 -3.84
CA MET A 65 13.35 -0.60 -4.30
C MET A 65 14.54 0.33 -4.02
N ALA A 66 14.31 1.65 -3.96
CA ALA A 66 15.32 2.63 -3.63
C ALA A 66 15.64 2.70 -2.12
N ARG A 67 14.85 2.03 -1.25
CA ARG A 67 15.13 2.00 0.18
C ARG A 67 16.44 1.27 0.46
N ARG A 68 17.19 1.81 1.42
CA ARG A 68 18.37 1.14 1.96
C ARG A 68 17.93 -0.17 2.63
N ALA A 69 18.58 -1.27 2.28
CA ALA A 69 18.40 -2.54 2.97
C ALA A 69 18.75 -2.39 4.46
N ARG A 70 17.89 -2.90 5.34
CA ARG A 70 18.19 -3.07 6.77
C ARG A 70 18.81 -4.45 6.97
N PRO A 71 19.75 -4.63 7.91
CA PRO A 71 20.19 -5.95 8.33
C PRO A 71 18.99 -6.80 8.76
N GLU A 72 18.99 -8.08 8.40
CA GLU A 72 17.96 -9.03 8.83
C GLU A 72 18.16 -9.50 10.28
N ILE A 73 19.38 -9.32 10.81
CA ILE A 73 19.78 -9.65 12.17
C ILE A 73 20.62 -8.47 12.69
N ASP A 74 20.29 -8.00 13.89
CA ASP A 74 21.07 -7.00 14.63
C ASP A 74 22.41 -7.56 15.14
#